data_AF-A0A914Z884-F1
#
_entry.id   AF-A0A914Z884-F1
#
_cell.length_a   1.000
_cell.length_b   1.000
_cell.length_c   1.000
_cell.angle_alpha   90.00
_cell.angle_beta   90.00
_cell.angle_gamma   90.00
#
_symmetry.space_group_name_H-M   'P 1'
#
loop_
_entity.id
_entity.type
_entity.pdbx_description
1 polymer ?
#
loop_
_entity_poly.entity_id
_entity_poly.type
_entity_poly.pdbx_seq_one_letter_code
_entity_poly.pdbx_strand_id
1 'polypeptide(L)'
;MKLLRNREKQLQCALCNESVKNVESNVRTHIASHADTSMSCLICKLCCFSSGDLHQMFQHMGSAHPSNRTCYEDRRNMTQLSELLSTCFPRGGVTKQRSGFIDSIQKVINVAKKRNETYINCAVCQKDIQATKEVLTRHMSSHHVYR
;
A
#
# COMPACT_ATOMS: atom_id res chain seq x y z
N MET A 1 -7.66 4.36 -18.10
CA MET A 1 -7.23 3.70 -16.84
C MET A 1 -8.47 3.28 -16.05
N LYS A 2 -8.88 2.00 -16.14
CA LYS A 2 -10.06 1.47 -15.43
C LYS A 2 -9.70 1.20 -13.96
N LEU A 3 -10.18 2.10 -13.11
CA LEU A 3 -10.49 2.02 -11.67
C LEU A 3 -9.97 0.79 -10.90
N LEU A 4 -9.15 1.05 -9.87
CA LEU A 4 -9.06 0.21 -8.67
C LEU A 4 -10.44 0.17 -8.02
N ARG A 5 -11.30 -0.76 -8.44
CA ARG A 5 -12.65 -0.95 -7.90
C ARG A 5 -12.61 -1.69 -6.56
N ASN A 6 -11.70 -1.33 -5.66
CA ASN A 6 -11.78 -1.75 -4.27
C ASN A 6 -12.75 -0.82 -3.55
N ARG A 7 -13.79 -1.39 -2.92
CA ARG A 7 -14.75 -0.66 -2.05
C ARG A 7 -14.12 -0.17 -0.74
N GLU A 8 -12.82 -0.34 -0.56
CA GLU A 8 -12.11 0.05 0.65
C GLU A 8 -11.88 1.55 0.65
N LYS A 9 -12.14 2.21 1.80
CA LYS A 9 -11.94 3.66 1.98
C LYS A 9 -10.45 4.03 2.01
N GLN A 10 -9.59 3.08 2.35
CA GLN A 10 -8.14 3.22 2.43
C GLN A 10 -7.48 1.99 1.80
N LEU A 11 -6.34 2.20 1.16
CA LEU A 11 -5.47 1.17 0.59
C LEU A 11 -4.19 1.13 1.42
N GLN A 12 -3.73 -0.06 1.78
CA GLN A 12 -2.46 -0.24 2.47
C GLN A 12 -1.37 -0.55 1.46
N CYS A 13 -0.28 0.23 1.46
CA CYS A 13 0.84 0.01 0.57
C CYS A 13 1.64 -1.25 0.99
N ALA A 14 1.92 -2.15 0.05
CA ALA A 14 2.69 -3.36 0.30
C ALA A 14 4.23 -3.16 0.30
N LEU A 15 4.72 -1.94 0.07
CA LEU A 15 6.14 -1.58 0.15
C LEU A 15 6.50 -0.96 1.50
N CYS A 16 5.69 -0.02 1.98
CA CYS A 16 5.98 0.75 3.20
C CYS A 16 4.91 0.60 4.30
N ASN A 17 3.88 -0.24 4.09
CA ASN A 17 2.76 -0.46 5.01
C ASN A 17 1.91 0.79 5.36
N GLU A 18 2.13 1.92 4.67
CA GLU A 18 1.36 3.14 4.88
C GLU A 18 -0.09 2.99 4.40
N SER A 19 -1.03 3.56 5.17
CA SER A 19 -2.45 3.61 4.79
C SER A 19 -2.75 4.88 4.00
N VAL A 20 -3.05 4.71 2.72
CA VAL A 20 -3.34 5.78 1.76
C VAL A 20 -4.84 5.84 1.51
N LYS A 21 -5.44 7.03 1.47
CA LYS A 21 -6.85 7.15 1.08
C LYS A 21 -7.04 6.63 -0.34
N ASN A 22 -8.12 5.88 -0.58
CA ASN A 22 -8.46 5.33 -1.91
C ASN A 22 -9.02 6.43 -2.84
N VAL A 23 -8.22 7.47 -3.05
CA VAL A 23 -8.48 8.62 -3.90
C VAL A 23 -7.33 8.70 -4.89
N GLU A 24 -7.65 8.92 -6.17
CA GLU A 24 -6.69 8.86 -7.27
C GLU A 24 -5.47 9.78 -7.07
N SER A 25 -5.69 11.00 -6.57
CA SER A 25 -4.61 11.95 -6.27
C SER A 25 -3.66 11.39 -5.20
N ASN A 26 -4.19 10.93 -4.07
CA ASN A 26 -3.40 10.39 -2.96
C ASN A 26 -2.59 9.16 -3.38
N VAL A 27 -3.20 8.24 -4.13
CA VAL A 27 -2.53 7.04 -4.64
C VAL A 27 -1.40 7.43 -5.59
N ARG A 28 -1.61 8.39 -6.49
CA ARG A 28 -0.57 8.89 -7.40
C ARG A 28 0.58 9.57 -6.66
N THR A 29 0.29 10.46 -5.70
CA THR A 29 1.32 11.13 -4.90
C THR A 29 2.14 10.12 -4.11
N HIS A 30 1.48 9.13 -3.50
CA HIS A 30 2.15 8.07 -2.77
C HIS A 30 3.08 7.25 -3.68
N ILE A 31 2.59 6.80 -4.84
CA ILE A 31 3.42 6.06 -5.80
C ILE A 31 4.58 6.91 -6.33
N ALA A 32 4.35 8.20 -6.55
CA ALA A 32 5.38 9.13 -6.96
C ALA A 32 6.48 9.31 -5.89
N SER A 33 6.17 9.13 -4.60
CA SER A 33 7.18 9.13 -3.53
C SER A 33 8.08 7.88 -3.53
N HIS A 34 7.61 6.78 -4.13
CA HIS A 34 8.42 5.58 -4.37
C HIS A 34 9.14 5.62 -5.72
N ALA A 35 8.77 6.54 -6.61
CA ALA A 35 9.46 6.77 -7.86
C ALA A 35 10.64 7.72 -7.63
N ASP A 36 11.79 7.39 -8.19
CA ASP A 36 12.99 8.22 -8.09
C ASP A 36 12.69 9.65 -8.61
N THR A 37 13.08 10.66 -7.83
CA THR A 37 12.66 12.09 -7.93
C THR A 37 12.92 12.72 -9.30
N SER A 38 13.79 12.10 -10.10
CA SER A 38 14.17 12.56 -11.43
C SER A 38 13.16 12.20 -12.53
N MET A 39 12.31 11.17 -12.34
CA MET A 39 11.52 10.54 -13.42
C MET A 39 9.99 10.61 -13.22
N SER A 40 9.54 11.23 -12.13
CA SER A 40 8.12 11.27 -11.72
C SER A 40 7.51 12.66 -11.78
N CYS A 41 8.13 13.62 -12.48
CA CYS A 41 7.71 15.01 -12.48
C CYS A 41 7.20 15.50 -13.84
N LEU A 42 6.15 16.32 -13.79
CA LEU A 42 5.83 17.30 -14.82
C LEU A 42 6.85 18.43 -14.72
N ILE A 43 7.33 18.94 -15.85
CA ILE A 43 8.33 20.02 -15.90
C ILE A 43 7.79 21.19 -16.70
N CYS A 44 7.73 22.37 -16.09
CA CYS A 44 7.44 23.61 -16.77
C CYS A 44 8.58 23.95 -17.73
N LYS A 45 8.27 24.16 -19.02
CA LYS A 45 9.28 24.50 -20.04
C LYS A 45 9.77 25.94 -19.94
N LEU A 46 9.07 26.79 -19.20
CA LEU A 46 9.33 28.23 -19.13
C LEU A 46 10.27 28.60 -17.98
N CYS A 47 10.23 27.86 -16.87
CA CYS A 47 11.04 28.17 -15.68
C CYS A 47 11.64 26.94 -14.99
N CYS A 48 11.55 25.77 -15.62
CA CYS A 48 12.07 24.49 -15.10
C CYS A 48 11.46 24.06 -13.75
N PHE A 49 10.34 24.67 -13.32
CA PHE A 49 9.59 24.19 -12.16
C PHE A 49 9.14 22.75 -12.39
N SER A 50 9.30 21.89 -11.38
CA SER A 50 8.92 20.48 -11.45
C SER A 50 7.94 20.10 -10.34
N SER A 51 6.95 19.28 -10.67
CA SER A 51 6.03 18.71 -9.68
C SER A 51 5.53 17.33 -10.12
N GLY A 52 5.43 16.39 -9.18
CA GLY A 52 4.80 15.09 -9.42
C GLY A 52 3.27 15.13 -9.45
N ASP A 53 2.68 16.28 -9.08
CA ASP A 53 1.24 16.48 -9.03
C ASP A 53 0.75 17.43 -10.14
N LEU A 54 -0.26 16.98 -10.88
CA LEU A 54 -0.80 17.73 -12.01
C LEU A 54 -1.58 18.97 -11.57
N HIS A 55 -2.21 18.93 -10.40
CA HIS A 55 -2.93 20.08 -9.86
C HIS A 55 -1.96 21.20 -9.46
N GLN A 56 -0.85 20.85 -8.80
CA GLN A 56 0.22 21.81 -8.50
C GLN A 56 0.84 22.41 -9.76
N MET A 57 1.12 21.60 -10.80
CA MET A 57 1.60 22.14 -12.08
C MET A 57 0.57 23.12 -12.68
N PHE A 58 -0.71 22.78 -12.67
CA PHE A 58 -1.75 23.68 -13.20
C PHE A 58 -1.86 25.00 -12.42
N GLN A 59 -1.76 24.95 -11.08
CA GLN A 59 -1.73 26.15 -10.24
C GLN A 59 -0.49 27.01 -10.50
N HIS A 60 0.68 26.38 -10.64
CA HIS A 60 1.90 27.06 -11.02
C HIS A 60 1.73 27.77 -12.38
N MET A 61 1.20 27.08 -13.38
CA MET A 61 0.96 27.66 -14.70
C MET A 61 -0.06 28.81 -14.66
N GLY A 62 -1.10 28.69 -13.82
CA GLY A 62 -2.10 29.75 -13.65
C GLY A 62 -1.58 31.02 -12.96
N SER A 63 -0.57 30.88 -12.10
CA SER A 63 0.00 32.00 -11.32
C SER A 63 1.25 32.59 -11.98
N ALA A 64 2.22 31.75 -12.36
CA ALA A 64 3.50 32.18 -12.94
C ALA A 64 3.43 32.44 -14.45
N HIS A 65 2.54 31.73 -15.17
CA HIS A 65 2.48 31.75 -16.64
C HIS A 65 1.04 31.89 -17.18
N PRO A 66 0.31 32.96 -16.81
CA PRO A 66 -1.13 33.09 -17.09
C PRO A 66 -1.48 33.04 -18.59
N SER A 67 -0.56 33.45 -19.46
CA SER A 67 -0.73 33.45 -20.92
C SER A 67 -0.38 32.12 -21.61
N ASN A 68 0.33 31.20 -20.93
CA ASN A 68 0.86 29.95 -21.52
C ASN A 68 0.63 28.75 -20.60
N ARG A 69 -0.64 28.49 -20.27
CA ARG A 69 -1.04 27.54 -19.22
C ARG A 69 -0.76 26.05 -19.50
N THR A 70 -0.46 25.70 -20.76
CA THR A 70 -0.22 24.32 -21.22
C THR A 70 1.26 24.03 -21.52
N CYS A 71 2.16 24.98 -21.26
CA CYS A 71 3.58 24.86 -21.60
C CYS A 71 4.39 24.04 -20.58
N TYR A 72 3.96 22.80 -20.31
CA TYR A 72 4.67 21.85 -19.46
C TYR A 72 4.88 20.52 -20.19
N GLU A 73 5.92 19.79 -19.81
CA GLU A 73 6.22 18.45 -20.30
C GLU A 73 5.87 17.41 -19.26
N ASP A 74 5.18 16.35 -19.68
CA ASP A 74 5.00 15.16 -18.86
C ASP A 74 6.18 14.21 -19.09
N ARG A 75 7.16 14.21 -18.18
CA ARG A 75 8.29 13.26 -18.21
C ARG A 75 8.04 12.03 -17.34
N ARG A 76 6.81 11.84 -16.87
CA ARG A 76 6.47 10.75 -15.97
C ARG A 76 6.56 9.43 -16.73
N ASN A 77 7.38 8.51 -16.23
CA ASN A 77 7.44 7.17 -16.79
C ASN A 77 6.17 6.38 -16.39
N MET A 78 5.17 6.37 -17.28
CA MET A 78 3.90 5.68 -17.04
C MET A 78 4.06 4.17 -16.80
N THR A 79 5.08 3.54 -17.42
CA THR A 79 5.37 2.11 -17.23
C THR A 79 5.83 1.86 -15.80
N GLN A 80 6.83 2.62 -15.33
CA GLN A 80 7.35 2.51 -13.97
C GLN A 80 6.29 2.86 -12.91
N LEU A 81 5.48 3.89 -13.14
CA LEU A 81 4.37 4.23 -12.24
C LEU A 81 3.29 3.13 -12.20
N SER A 82 3.04 2.45 -13.32
CA SER A 82 2.13 1.30 -13.38
C SER A 82 2.69 0.07 -12.66
N GLU A 83 4.00 -0.18 -12.77
CA GLU A 83 4.69 -1.23 -12.02
C GLU A 83 4.67 -0.94 -10.52
N LEU A 84 4.96 0.30 -10.12
CA LEU A 84 4.86 0.73 -8.72
C LEU A 84 3.43 0.68 -8.22
N LEU A 85 2.43 1.07 -9.01
CA LEU A 85 1.00 0.91 -8.66
C LEU A 85 0.68 -0.56 -8.37
N SER A 86 1.17 -1.48 -9.22
CA SER A 86 0.94 -2.91 -9.07
C SER A 86 1.73 -3.51 -7.89
N THR A 87 2.86 -2.91 -7.54
CA THR A 87 3.71 -3.34 -6.43
C THR A 87 3.21 -2.80 -5.08
N CYS A 88 2.76 -1.54 -5.04
CA CYS A 88 2.17 -0.90 -3.88
C CYS A 88 0.79 -1.47 -3.57
N PHE A 89 -0.03 -1.68 -4.60
CA PHE A 89 -1.43 -2.10 -4.50
C PHE A 89 -1.74 -3.26 -5.48
N PRO A 90 -1.23 -4.48 -5.22
CA PRO A 90 -1.46 -5.63 -6.08
C PRO A 90 -2.96 -5.97 -6.22
N ARG A 91 -3.42 -6.17 -7.47
CA ARG A 91 -4.85 -6.39 -7.80
C ARG A 91 -5.44 -7.72 -7.33
N GLY A 92 -4.63 -8.61 -6.76
CA GLY A 92 -5.07 -9.81 -6.05
C GLY A 92 -4.89 -9.57 -4.56
N GLY A 93 -5.96 -9.18 -3.88
CA GLY A 93 -5.90 -8.76 -2.49
C GLY A 93 -5.28 -9.83 -1.59
N VAL A 94 -4.11 -9.53 -1.04
CA VAL A 94 -3.69 -9.89 0.31
C VAL A 94 -2.57 -8.93 0.68
N THR A 95 -2.86 -8.09 1.68
CA THR A 95 -1.88 -7.37 2.50
C THR A 95 -0.71 -8.30 2.84
N LYS A 96 0.55 -7.88 2.61
CA LYS A 96 1.73 -8.63 3.08
C LYS A 96 1.72 -8.84 4.61
N GLN A 97 0.89 -8.11 5.36
CA GLN A 97 0.60 -8.43 6.77
C GLN A 97 -0.09 -9.78 6.96
N ARG A 98 -1.01 -10.18 6.08
CA ARG A 98 -1.72 -11.46 6.19
C ARG A 98 -0.80 -12.64 5.88
N SER A 99 0.14 -12.51 4.94
CA SER A 99 1.04 -13.61 4.59
C SER A 99 2.04 -13.90 5.72
N GLY A 100 2.65 -12.87 6.32
CA GLY A 100 3.55 -13.03 7.47
C GLY A 100 2.85 -13.59 8.71
N PHE A 101 1.65 -13.08 9.02
CA PHE A 101 0.84 -13.57 10.14
C PHE A 101 0.39 -15.03 9.96
N ILE A 102 -0.03 -15.41 8.75
CA ILE A 102 -0.39 -16.80 8.44
C ILE A 102 0.84 -17.71 8.53
N ASP A 103 2.02 -17.26 8.10
CA ASP A 103 3.28 -18.00 8.25
C ASP A 103 3.64 -18.22 9.74
N SER A 104 3.50 -17.20 10.58
CA SER A 104 3.68 -17.32 12.03
C SER A 104 2.70 -18.34 12.65
N ILE A 105 1.43 -18.33 12.25
CA ILE A 105 0.44 -19.31 12.70
C ILE A 105 0.82 -20.73 12.25
N GLN A 106 1.31 -20.90 11.02
CA GLN A 106 1.78 -22.21 10.55
C GLN A 106 2.99 -22.72 11.34
N LYS A 107 3.94 -21.85 11.69
CA LYS A 107 5.07 -22.21 12.55
C LYS A 107 4.61 -22.68 13.93
N VAL A 108 3.67 -21.97 14.55
CA VAL A 108 3.11 -22.33 15.86
C VAL A 108 2.42 -23.70 15.81
N ILE A 109 1.61 -23.96 14.77
CA ILE A 109 0.95 -25.26 14.58
C ILE A 109 1.98 -26.38 14.37
N ASN A 110 3.04 -26.13 13.61
CA ASN A 110 4.10 -27.12 13.38
C ASN A 110 4.87 -27.46 14.66
N VAL A 111 5.09 -26.48 15.54
CA VAL A 111 5.70 -26.72 16.86
C VAL A 111 4.77 -27.55 17.75
N ALA A 112 3.48 -27.22 17.79
CA ALA A 112 2.48 -27.98 18.56
C ALA A 112 2.38 -29.44 18.08
N LYS A 113 2.38 -29.66 16.76
CA LYS A 113 2.40 -31.01 16.17
C LYS A 113 3.65 -31.80 16.55
N LYS A 114 4.85 -31.18 16.55
CA LYS A 114 6.09 -31.83 16.98
C LYS A 114 6.06 -32.26 18.45
N ARG A 115 5.32 -31.53 19.30
CA ARG A 115 5.17 -31.82 20.73
C ARG A 115 3.96 -32.70 21.06
N ASN A 116 3.19 -33.13 20.04
CA ASN A 116 1.92 -33.85 20.20
C ASN A 116 0.86 -33.05 21.01
N GLU A 117 0.94 -31.72 20.97
CA GLU A 117 0.02 -30.83 21.67
C GLU A 117 -1.20 -30.51 20.79
N THR A 118 -2.39 -30.84 21.29
CA THR A 118 -3.67 -30.55 20.63
C THR A 118 -4.21 -29.16 20.94
N TYR A 119 -3.73 -28.55 22.04
CA TYR A 119 -4.12 -27.23 22.52
C TYR A 119 -2.88 -26.36 22.78
N ILE A 120 -3.03 -25.07 22.51
CA ILE A 120 -2.01 -24.05 22.68
C ILE A 120 -2.58 -22.99 23.60
N ASN A 121 -1.87 -22.70 24.68
CA ASN A 121 -2.25 -21.64 25.59
C ASN A 121 -1.87 -20.26 25.01
N CYS A 122 -2.83 -19.34 24.96
CA CYS A 122 -2.57 -17.99 24.53
C CYS A 122 -1.97 -17.15 25.66
N ALA A 123 -0.73 -16.69 25.50
CA ALA A 123 -0.08 -15.83 26.47
C ALA A 123 -0.79 -14.48 26.72
N VAL A 124 -1.68 -14.04 25.81
CA VAL A 124 -2.41 -12.76 25.93
C VAL A 124 -3.65 -12.89 26.82
N CYS A 125 -4.42 -13.96 26.67
CA CYS A 125 -5.69 -14.14 27.40
C CYS A 125 -5.77 -15.43 28.22
N GLN A 126 -4.67 -16.18 28.31
CA GLN A 126 -4.53 -17.42 29.09
C GLN A 126 -5.57 -18.50 28.73
N LYS A 127 -6.16 -18.44 27.52
CA LYS A 127 -7.14 -19.42 27.05
C LYS A 127 -6.44 -20.51 26.25
N ASP A 128 -6.88 -21.73 26.46
CA ASP A 128 -6.47 -22.88 25.65
C ASP A 128 -7.22 -22.89 24.33
N ILE A 129 -6.45 -22.92 23.25
CA ILE A 129 -6.94 -22.82 21.87
C ILE A 129 -6.52 -24.07 21.14
N GLN A 130 -7.44 -24.70 20.44
CA GLN A 130 -7.10 -25.84 19.60
C GLN A 130 -6.04 -25.45 18.56
N ALA A 131 -5.02 -26.30 18.39
CA ALA A 131 -3.87 -26.09 17.51
C ALA A 131 -4.21 -26.22 16.00
N THR A 132 -5.33 -25.66 15.57
CA THR A 132 -5.79 -25.65 14.18
C THR A 132 -5.70 -24.26 13.57
N LYS A 133 -5.42 -24.22 12.27
CA LYS A 133 -5.24 -22.97 11.52
C LYS A 133 -6.43 -22.04 11.65
N GLU A 134 -7.65 -22.56 11.49
CA GLU A 134 -8.87 -21.75 11.50
C GLU A 134 -9.16 -21.14 12.88
N VAL A 135 -9.00 -21.94 13.94
CA VAL A 135 -9.28 -21.48 15.31
C VAL A 135 -8.24 -20.47 15.76
N LEU A 136 -6.95 -20.72 15.51
CA LEU A 136 -5.87 -19.78 15.84
C LEU A 136 -5.98 -18.48 15.05
N THR A 137 -6.28 -18.54 13.75
CA THR A 137 -6.45 -17.33 12.92
C THR A 137 -7.60 -16.47 13.46
N ARG A 138 -8.74 -17.08 13.78
CA ARG A 138 -9.91 -16.37 14.32
C ARG A 138 -9.62 -15.80 15.72
N HIS A 139 -8.96 -16.56 16.57
CA HIS A 139 -8.61 -16.12 17.92
C HIS A 139 -7.60 -14.97 17.91
N MET A 140 -6.52 -15.09 17.15
CA MET A 140 -5.49 -14.07 17.08
C MET A 140 -6.04 -12.77 16.46
N SER A 141 -7.00 -12.87 15.52
CA SER A 141 -7.70 -11.71 14.95
C SER A 141 -8.62 -10.98 15.93
N SER A 142 -8.97 -11.57 17.09
CA SER A 142 -9.74 -10.89 18.13
C SER A 142 -8.87 -10.07 19.10
N HIS A 143 -7.54 -10.15 18.99
CA HIS A 143 -6.61 -9.35 19.78
C HIS A 143 -6.20 -8.09 19.02
N HIS A 144 -6.35 -6.93 19.67
CA HIS A 144 -5.96 -5.63 19.10
C HIS A 144 -4.45 -5.52 18.79
N VAL A 145 -3.62 -6.38 19.38
CA VAL A 145 -2.16 -6.42 19.21
C VAL A 145 -1.74 -6.97 17.84
N TYR A 146 -2.60 -7.74 17.17
CA TYR A 146 -2.32 -8.38 15.87
C TYR A 146 -3.19 -7.82 14.72
N ARG A 147 -3.82 -6.66 14.94
CA ARG A 147 -4.66 -5.96 13.95
C ARG A 147 -3.86 -4.96 13.12
#